data_AF-A0A5U3F4C8-F1
#
_entry.id   AF-A0A5U3F4C8-F1
#
_cell.length_a   1.000
_cell.length_b   1.000
_cell.length_c   1.000
_cell.angle_alpha   90.00
_cell.angle_beta   90.00
_cell.angle_gamma   90.00
#
_symmetry.space_group_name_H-M   'P 1'
#
loop_
_entity.id
_entity.type
_entity.pdbx_description
1 polymer ?
#
loop_
_entity_poly.entity_id
_entity_poly.type
_entity_poly.pdbx_seq_one_letter_code
_entity_poly.pdbx_strand_id
1 'polypeptide(L)' 'MYKNNDEAIDWEAKRLLDDGIYTDTEQAYLEAEKIVINIREQAKQRQIKQQFKIKIKSIKKKIGQGYDYADVPYSNKRKH' A
#
# COMPACT_ATOMS: atom_id res chain seq x y z
N MET A 1 -9.33 -6.98 7.74
CA MET A 1 -8.15 -7.84 7.51
C MET A 1 -8.36 -9.10 8.32
N TYR A 2 -8.38 -10.27 7.67
CA TYR A 2 -8.43 -11.56 8.35
C TYR A 2 -7.28 -11.63 9.35
N LYS A 3 -7.60 -11.99 10.60
CA LYS A 3 -6.63 -11.88 11.71
C LYS A 3 -5.51 -12.92 11.58
N ASN A 4 -5.76 -14.06 10.93
CA ASN A 4 -4.80 -15.12 10.72
C ASN A 4 -4.58 -15.40 9.22
N ASN A 5 -3.33 -15.73 8.83
CA ASN A 5 -2.99 -16.06 7.44
C ASN A 5 -3.72 -17.31 6.95
N ASP A 6 -3.77 -18.31 7.81
CA ASP A 6 -4.30 -19.62 7.48
C ASP A 6 -5.82 -19.54 7.24
N GLU A 7 -6.54 -18.71 8.00
CA GLU A 7 -7.96 -18.44 7.75
C GLU A 7 -8.20 -17.81 6.37
N ALA A 8 -7.36 -16.86 5.95
CA ALA A 8 -7.53 -16.22 4.65
C ALA A 8 -7.30 -17.20 3.49
N ILE A 9 -6.34 -18.10 3.65
CA ILE A 9 -6.05 -19.15 2.68
C ILE A 9 -7.21 -20.15 2.64
N ASP A 10 -7.72 -20.56 3.79
CA ASP A 10 -8.85 -21.50 3.92
C ASP A 10 -10.12 -20.97 3.22
N TRP A 11 -10.44 -19.69 3.42
CA TRP A 11 -11.57 -19.04 2.75
C TRP A 11 -11.41 -18.95 1.23
N GLU A 12 -10.22 -18.60 0.73
CA GLU A 12 -9.97 -18.57 -0.72
C GLU A 12 -9.95 -19.96 -1.33
N ALA A 13 -9.37 -20.95 -0.66
CA ALA A 13 -9.38 -22.34 -1.11
C ALA A 13 -10.82 -22.87 -1.21
N LYS A 14 -11.64 -22.61 -0.19
CA LYS A 14 -13.06 -22.95 -0.20
C LYS A 14 -13.80 -22.27 -1.35
N ARG A 15 -13.56 -20.97 -1.57
CA ARG A 15 -14.14 -20.23 -2.69
C ARG A 15 -13.77 -20.84 -4.05
N LEU A 16 -12.50 -21.23 -4.22
CA LEU A 16 -12.01 -21.86 -5.45
C LEU A 16 -12.65 -23.24 -5.72
N LEU A 17 -12.90 -24.01 -4.67
CA LEU A 17 -13.60 -25.30 -4.75
C LEU A 17 -15.11 -25.10 -5.01
N ASP A 18 -15.75 -24.16 -4.33
CA ASP A 18 -17.17 -23.84 -4.48
C ASP A 18 -17.48 -23.31 -5.89
N ASP A 19 -16.57 -22.51 -6.48
CA ASP A 19 -16.66 -22.03 -7.86
C ASP A 19 -16.39 -23.14 -8.90
N GLY A 20 -15.96 -24.32 -8.47
CA GLY A 20 -15.62 -25.46 -9.33
C GLY A 20 -14.38 -25.22 -10.20
N ILE A 21 -13.53 -24.24 -9.85
CA ILE A 21 -12.31 -23.89 -10.61
C ILE A 21 -11.26 -24.99 -10.45
N TYR A 22 -11.17 -25.56 -9.25
CA TYR A 22 -10.34 -26.71 -8.95
C TYR A 22 -11.20 -27.84 -8.39
N THR A 23 -10.92 -29.06 -8.82
CA THR A 23 -11.56 -30.28 -8.30
C THR A 23 -10.72 -30.92 -7.20
N ASP A 24 -9.41 -30.71 -7.23
CA ASP A 24 -8.48 -31.20 -6.23
C ASP A 24 -8.29 -30.16 -5.12
N THR A 25 -8.42 -30.60 -3.88
CA THR A 25 -8.27 -29.77 -2.69
C THR A 25 -6.84 -29.25 -2.56
N GLU A 26 -5.84 -30.09 -2.82
CA GLU A 26 -4.44 -29.65 -2.67
C GLU A 26 -4.09 -28.53 -3.65
N GLN A 27 -4.53 -28.66 -4.91
CA GLN A 27 -4.37 -27.61 -5.91
C GLN A 27 -5.08 -26.32 -5.50
N ALA A 28 -6.31 -26.40 -4.97
CA ALA A 28 -7.04 -25.23 -4.51
C ALA A 28 -6.30 -24.48 -3.39
N TYR A 29 -5.73 -25.19 -2.40
CA TYR A 29 -4.96 -24.56 -1.33
C TYR A 29 -3.66 -23.91 -1.82
N LEU A 30 -2.92 -24.57 -2.72
CA LEU A 30 -1.69 -24.01 -3.28
C LEU A 30 -1.94 -22.71 -4.06
N GLU A 31 -3.05 -22.64 -4.80
CA GLU A 31 -3.41 -21.44 -5.56
C GLU A 31 -3.97 -20.35 -4.65
N ALA A 32 -4.78 -20.72 -3.64
CA ALA A 32 -5.24 -19.80 -2.62
C ALA A 32 -4.07 -19.11 -1.89
N GLU A 33 -3.03 -19.85 -1.53
CA GLU A 33 -1.82 -19.28 -0.90
C GLU A 33 -1.17 -18.21 -1.79
N LYS A 34 -0.95 -18.52 -3.07
CA LYS A 34 -0.36 -17.56 -4.04
C LYS A 34 -1.21 -16.30 -4.17
N ILE A 35 -2.54 -16.44 -4.24
CA ILE A 35 -3.48 -15.32 -4.35
C ILE A 35 -3.38 -14.43 -3.10
N VAL A 36 -3.46 -15.03 -1.91
CA VAL A 36 -3.39 -14.30 -0.64
C VAL A 36 -2.06 -13.55 -0.49
N ILE A 37 -0.95 -14.18 -0.85
CA ILE A 37 0.38 -13.56 -0.82
C ILE A 37 0.43 -12.35 -1.76
N ASN A 38 -0.03 -12.49 -3.00
CA ASN A 38 -0.02 -11.41 -3.99
C ASN A 38 -0.88 -10.22 -3.53
N ILE A 39 -2.08 -10.48 -3.00
CA ILE A 39 -2.96 -9.43 -2.47
C ILE A 39 -2.26 -8.66 -1.33
N ARG A 40 -1.56 -9.37 -0.44
CA ARG A 40 -0.82 -8.75 0.66
C ARG A 40 0.36 -7.92 0.18
N GLU A 41 1.10 -8.43 -0.79
CA GLU A 41 2.22 -7.70 -1.38
C GLU A 41 1.73 -6.40 -2.03
N GLN A 42 0.65 -6.47 -2.82
CA GLN A 42 0.02 -5.29 -3.39
C GLN A 42 -0.49 -4.32 -2.32
N ALA A 43 -1.09 -4.82 -1.24
CA ALA A 43 -1.54 -3.97 -0.13
C ALA A 43 -0.37 -3.26 0.56
N LYS A 44 0.75 -3.96 0.78
CA LYS A 44 1.99 -3.39 1.34
C LYS A 44 2.57 -2.32 0.42
N GLN A 45 2.65 -2.58 -0.89
CA GLN A 45 3.09 -1.59 -1.87
C GLN A 45 2.18 -0.35 -1.90
N ARG A 46 0.85 -0.55 -1.85
CA ARG A 46 -0.13 0.56 -1.76
C ARG A 46 0.06 1.37 -0.48
N GLN A 47 0.31 0.73 0.65
CA GLN A 47 0.58 1.40 1.93
C GLN A 47 1.85 2.25 1.84
N ILE A 48 2.94 1.72 1.30
CA ILE A 48 4.20 2.45 1.09
C ILE A 48 3.96 3.67 0.19
N LYS A 49 3.25 3.50 -0.93
CA LYS A 49 2.92 4.59 -1.86
C LYS A 49 2.08 5.68 -1.18
N GLN A 50 1.13 5.31 -0.33
CA GLN A 50 0.33 6.26 0.43
C GLN A 50 1.16 7.03 1.47
N GLN A 51 2.00 6.34 2.24
CA GLN A 51 2.91 6.98 3.20
C GLN A 51 3.86 7.95 2.49
N PHE A 52 4.43 7.55 1.35
CA PHE A 52 5.27 8.43 0.54
C PHE A 52 4.50 9.67 0.06
N LYS A 53 3.29 9.49 -0.48
CA LYS A 53 2.42 10.59 -0.92
C LYS A 53 2.11 11.58 0.21
N ILE A 54 1.79 11.09 1.40
CA ILE A 54 1.53 11.93 2.58
C ILE A 54 2.80 12.70 2.99
N LYS A 55 3.96 12.04 3.01
CA LYS A 55 5.25 12.67 3.33
C LYS A 55 5.59 13.80 2.35
N ILE A 56 5.47 13.57 1.05
CA ILE A 56 5.69 14.59 0.02
C ILE A 56 4.70 15.75 0.15
N LYS A 57 3.42 15.46 0.39
CA LYS A 57 2.40 16.51 0.62
C LYS A 57 2.76 17.38 1.83
N SER A 58 3.23 16.76 2.91
CA SER A 58 3.69 17.47 4.11
C SER A 58 4.90 18.37 3.81
N ILE A 59 5.91 17.85 3.11
CA ILE A 59 7.09 18.63 2.69
C ILE A 59 6.66 19.82 1.83
N LYS A 60 5.87 19.60 0.77
CA LYS A 60 5.38 20.69 -0.10
C LYS A 60 4.59 21.74 0.67
N LYS A 61 3.75 21.32 1.62
CA LYS A 61 3.02 22.25 2.49
C LYS A 61 3.98 23.11 3.32
N LYS A 62 5.03 22.52 3.91
CA LYS A 62 6.05 23.29 4.65
C LYS A 62 6.76 24.32 3.77
N ILE A 63 7.09 23.97 2.53
CA ILE A 63 7.69 24.89 1.55
C ILE A 63 6.71 26.02 1.17
N GLY A 64 5.46 25.67 0.86
CA GLY A 64 4.45 26.63 0.39
C GLY A 64 3.85 27.52 1.50
N GLN A 65 3.91 27.09 2.76
CA GLN A 65 3.45 27.89 3.91
C GLN A 65 4.45 28.95 4.36
N GLY A 66 5.55 29.17 3.62
CA GLY A 66 6.48 30.23 3.94
C GLY A 66 7.18 30.00 5.28
N TYR A 67 7.49 28.75 5.63
CA TYR A 67 8.71 28.55 6.41
C TYR A 67 9.85 28.90 5.47
N ASP A 68 10.10 30.21 5.43
CA ASP A 68 11.27 30.86 4.89
C ASP A 68 12.41 29.89 5.13
N TYR A 69 12.87 29.25 4.06
CA TYR A 69 14.20 28.69 4.08
C TYR A 69 15.09 29.86 4.41
N ALA A 70 15.48 29.87 5.68
CA ALA A 70 16.53 30.63 6.31
C ALA A 70 17.12 31.67 5.38
N ASP A 71 16.76 32.93 5.61
CA ASP A 71 17.61 34.09 5.35
C ASP A 71 18.63 33.85 4.21
N VAL A 72 18.12 33.56 3.01
CA VAL A 72 19.02 33.32 1.88
C VAL A 72 19.62 34.70 1.61
N PRO A 73 20.94 34.90 1.80
CA PRO A 73 21.54 36.24 1.87
C PRO A 73 21.46 37.00 0.53
N TYR A 74 20.94 36.36 -0.51
CA TYR A 74 20.71 36.93 -1.84
C TYR A 74 19.24 36.85 -2.29
N SER A 75 18.30 36.57 -1.39
CA SER A 75 16.88 36.67 -1.73
C SER A 75 16.55 38.13 -2.03
N ASN A 76 16.35 38.42 -3.32
CA ASN A 76 16.06 39.75 -3.84
C ASN A 76 14.65 40.15 -3.39
N LYS A 77 14.52 40.58 -2.14
CA LYS A 77 13.28 41.17 -1.61
C LYS A 77 13.07 42.48 -2.37
N ARG A 78 12.17 42.45 -3.37
CA ARG A 78 11.73 43.64 -4.09
C ARG A 78 11.18 44.62 -3.06
N LYS A 79 11.89 45.74 -2.89
CA LYS A 79 11.47 46.86 -2.05
C LYS A 79 10.21 47.47 -2.66
N HIS A 80 9.18 47.60 -1.86
CA HIS A 80 7.98 48.36 -2.18
C HIS A 80 8.17 49.81 -1.76
#